data_AF-S0E4P7-F1
#
_entry.id   AF-S0E4P7-F1
#
_cell.length_a   1.000
_cell.length_b   1.000
_cell.length_c   1.000
_cell.angle_alpha   90.00
_cell.angle_beta   90.00
_cell.angle_gamma   90.00
#
_symmetry.space_group_name_H-M   'P 1'
#
loop_
_entity.id
_entity.type
_entity.pdbx_description
1 polymer ?
#
loop_
_entity_poly.entity_id
_entity_poly.type
_entity_poly.pdbx_seq_one_letter_code
_entity_poly.pdbx_strand_id
1 'polypeptide(L)'
;MKGGLTCSSEGMIPKFQGLSGFLSQTNYRVPLDTNHSPVQYSLRADKHPFSILRDNLFEYKGEKAYLMRLILHSRPDAKCVPILAYLLEAVRKGYSRLLINETTPRDVGAPWL
;
A
#
# COMPACT_ATOMS: atom_id res chain seq x y z
N MET A 1 -13.68 -15.86 -21.77
CA MET A 1 -12.79 -15.97 -20.60
C MET A 1 -11.97 -14.69 -20.50
N LYS A 2 -12.30 -13.79 -19.56
CA LYS A 2 -11.64 -12.48 -19.38
C LYS A 2 -10.45 -12.63 -18.44
N GLY A 3 -9.26 -12.78 -18.98
CA GLY A 3 -8.00 -12.74 -18.23
C GLY A 3 -7.44 -11.32 -18.19
N GLY A 4 -8.00 -10.47 -17.34
CA GLY A 4 -7.41 -9.16 -17.02
C GLY A 4 -6.65 -9.24 -15.71
N LEU A 5 -5.44 -8.67 -15.66
CA LEU A 5 -4.82 -8.30 -14.39
C LEU A 5 -5.63 -7.13 -13.83
N THR A 6 -6.50 -7.39 -12.86
CA THR A 6 -7.12 -6.36 -12.02
C THR A 6 -6.05 -5.79 -11.10
N CYS A 7 -5.19 -4.93 -11.65
CA CYS A 7 -4.35 -4.06 -10.83
C CYS A 7 -5.27 -3.00 -10.25
N SER A 8 -5.66 -3.13 -8.98
CA SER A 8 -6.48 -2.14 -8.27
C SER A 8 -5.68 -0.87 -7.95
N SER A 9 -5.08 -0.24 -8.96
CA SER A 9 -4.75 1.19 -8.90
C SER A 9 -6.03 2.04 -8.98
N GLU A 10 -7.15 1.50 -9.49
CA GLU A 10 -8.43 2.21 -9.57
C GLU A 10 -8.98 2.64 -8.20
N GLY A 11 -8.65 1.92 -7.12
CA GLY A 11 -8.95 2.39 -5.77
C GLY A 11 -8.04 3.53 -5.28
N MET A 12 -6.82 3.66 -5.83
CA MET A 12 -5.80 4.67 -5.47
C MET A 12 -5.81 5.95 -6.28
N ILE A 13 -6.31 5.95 -7.51
CA ILE A 13 -6.33 7.14 -8.38
C ILE A 13 -7.20 8.29 -7.80
N PRO A 14 -8.36 8.03 -7.14
CA PRO A 14 -9.09 9.08 -6.43
C PRO A 14 -8.33 9.65 -5.22
N LYS A 15 -7.34 8.91 -4.67
CA LYS A 15 -6.64 9.24 -3.41
C LYS A 15 -5.64 10.39 -3.50
N PHE A 16 -5.38 10.94 -4.70
CA PHE A 16 -4.56 12.15 -4.88
C PHE A 16 -5.39 13.42 -5.07
N GLN A 17 -6.71 13.33 -5.22
CA GLN A 17 -7.56 14.50 -5.44
C GLN A 17 -7.58 15.44 -4.22
N GLY A 18 -7.40 14.92 -2.99
CA GLY A 18 -7.32 15.69 -1.75
C GLY A 18 -5.93 16.24 -1.41
N LEU A 19 -4.90 15.92 -2.20
CA LEU A 19 -3.51 16.24 -1.86
C LEU A 19 -3.25 17.75 -1.76
N SER A 20 -3.80 18.54 -2.70
CA SER A 20 -3.63 20.00 -2.69
C SER A 20 -4.27 20.65 -1.46
N GLY A 21 -5.45 20.18 -1.05
CA GLY A 21 -6.12 20.63 0.16
C GLY A 21 -5.37 20.25 1.45
N PHE A 22 -4.76 19.06 1.48
CA PHE A 22 -3.94 18.64 2.61
C PHE A 22 -2.64 19.48 2.73
N LEU A 23 -1.97 19.72 1.61
CA LEU A 23 -0.73 20.51 1.59
C LEU A 23 -0.98 21.98 1.98
N SER A 24 -2.13 22.56 1.61
CA SER A 24 -2.47 23.91 2.05
C SER A 24 -2.68 23.99 3.56
N GLN A 25 -3.34 23.00 4.18
CA GLN A 25 -3.55 22.94 5.64
C GLN A 25 -2.25 22.81 6.44
N THR A 26 -1.26 22.13 5.87
CA THR A 26 0.05 21.92 6.50
C THR A 26 1.05 23.03 6.16
N ASN A 27 0.61 24.08 5.44
CA ASN A 27 1.49 25.12 4.90
C ASN A 27 2.70 24.51 4.14
N TYR A 28 2.42 23.48 3.35
CA TYR A 28 3.40 22.71 2.57
C TYR A 28 4.53 22.08 3.40
N ARG A 29 4.34 21.91 4.72
CA ARG A 29 5.31 21.24 5.60
C ARG A 29 5.08 19.74 5.63
N VAL A 30 6.17 18.98 5.77
CA VAL A 30 6.10 17.53 5.98
C VAL A 30 5.41 17.25 7.32
N PRO A 31 4.29 16.50 7.34
CA PRO A 31 3.62 16.13 8.58
C PRO A 31 4.52 15.21 9.39
N LEU A 32 4.75 15.54 10.66
CA LEU A 32 5.47 14.68 11.60
C LEU A 32 4.54 13.66 12.28
N ASP A 33 3.23 13.88 12.20
CA ASP A 33 2.22 12.98 12.74
C ASP A 33 1.87 11.89 11.72
N THR A 34 2.15 10.64 12.09
CA THR A 34 1.81 9.44 11.31
C THR A 34 0.31 9.20 11.13
N ASN A 35 -0.54 9.85 11.93
CA ASN A 35 -1.99 9.76 11.85
C ASN A 35 -2.65 10.96 11.13
N HIS A 36 -1.84 11.89 10.61
CA HIS A 36 -2.30 13.02 9.81
C HIS A 36 -1.60 13.00 8.45
N SER A 37 -1.83 11.94 7.67
CA SER A 37 -1.23 11.76 6.34
C SER A 37 -2.15 12.24 5.20
N PRO A 38 -1.58 12.60 4.03
CA PRO A 38 -2.38 12.97 2.85
C PRO A 38 -3.38 11.88 2.43
N VAL A 39 -3.04 10.62 2.68
CA VAL A 39 -3.89 9.46 2.37
C VAL A 39 -5.09 9.39 3.32
N GLN A 40 -4.90 9.61 4.62
CA GLN A 40 -5.99 9.65 5.60
C GLN A 40 -6.93 10.83 5.35
N TYR A 41 -6.36 12.00 5.06
CA TYR A 41 -7.12 13.19 4.66
C TYR A 41 -8.00 12.92 3.43
N SER A 42 -7.41 12.32 2.39
CA SER A 42 -8.11 12.05 1.13
C SER A 42 -9.15 10.93 1.26
N LEU A 43 -8.93 9.96 2.14
CA LEU A 43 -9.87 8.87 2.41
C LEU A 43 -10.93 9.23 3.46
N ARG A 44 -10.83 10.41 4.11
CA ARG A 44 -11.62 10.78 5.29
C ARG A 44 -11.68 9.67 6.33
N ALA A 45 -10.55 8.98 6.49
CA ALA A 45 -10.42 7.82 7.35
C ALA A 45 -9.46 8.15 8.48
N ASP A 46 -9.89 7.92 9.71
CA ASP A 46 -9.09 7.97 10.92
C ASP A 46 -8.16 6.75 11.05
N LYS A 47 -8.52 5.65 10.39
CA LYS A 47 -7.77 4.40 10.38
C LYS A 47 -6.42 4.53 9.67
N HIS A 48 -5.42 3.84 10.22
CA HIS A 48 -4.15 3.64 9.55
C HIS A 48 -4.37 2.96 8.18
N PRO A 49 -3.67 3.34 7.10
CA PRO A 49 -3.95 2.87 5.74
C PRO A 49 -3.99 1.34 5.56
N PHE A 50 -3.22 0.61 6.36
CA PHE A 50 -3.18 -0.86 6.31
C PHE A 50 -4.38 -1.52 7.01
N SER A 51 -5.03 -0.83 7.95
CA SER A 51 -6.30 -1.26 8.52
C SER A 51 -7.40 -1.13 7.48
N ILE A 52 -7.36 -0.06 6.67
CA ILE A 52 -8.29 0.11 5.54
C ILE A 52 -8.08 -1.01 4.51
N LEU A 53 -6.83 -1.35 4.19
CA LEU A 53 -6.53 -2.47 3.29
C LEU A 53 -7.06 -3.81 3.84
N ARG A 54 -6.92 -4.05 5.15
CA ARG A 54 -7.47 -5.24 5.81
C ARG A 54 -8.99 -5.27 5.71
N ASP A 55 -9.65 -4.16 6.00
CA ASP A 55 -11.12 -4.08 6.00
C ASP A 55 -11.70 -4.36 4.61
N ASN A 56 -11.00 -3.98 3.53
CA ASN A 56 -11.46 -4.21 2.15
C ASN A 56 -10.91 -5.51 1.54
N LEU A 57 -10.13 -6.29 2.28
CA LEU A 57 -9.41 -7.42 1.71
C LEU A 57 -10.32 -8.58 1.27
N PHE A 58 -11.50 -8.70 1.87
CA PHE A 58 -12.50 -9.71 1.52
C PHE A 58 -13.02 -9.55 0.08
N GLU A 59 -13.06 -8.32 -0.44
CA GLU A 59 -13.54 -8.01 -1.80
C GLU A 59 -12.61 -8.55 -2.88
N TYR A 60 -11.34 -8.75 -2.53
CA TYR A 60 -10.28 -9.18 -3.45
C TYR A 60 -9.83 -10.61 -3.19
N LYS A 61 -10.66 -11.46 -2.58
CA LYS A 61 -10.27 -12.82 -2.21
C LYS A 61 -10.15 -13.74 -3.42
N GLY A 62 -9.01 -14.41 -3.55
CA GLY A 62 -8.74 -15.41 -4.59
C GLY A 62 -8.29 -14.85 -5.93
N GLU A 63 -7.90 -13.57 -5.97
CA GLU A 63 -7.39 -12.92 -7.17
C GLU A 63 -6.11 -13.59 -7.70
N LYS A 64 -5.88 -13.49 -9.00
CA LYS A 64 -4.74 -14.16 -9.65
C LYS A 64 -3.40 -13.61 -9.15
N ALA A 65 -3.32 -12.30 -8.91
CA ALA A 65 -2.10 -11.66 -8.46
C ALA A 65 -2.39 -10.50 -7.49
N TYR A 66 -1.53 -10.35 -6.49
CA TYR A 66 -1.51 -9.23 -5.56
C TYR A 66 -0.18 -8.50 -5.73
N LEU A 67 -0.19 -7.24 -6.15
CA LEU A 67 1.03 -6.44 -6.35
C LEU A 67 1.22 -5.47 -5.20
N MET A 68 2.41 -5.52 -4.60
CA MET A 68 2.88 -4.54 -3.63
C MET A 68 4.10 -3.82 -4.20
N ARG A 69 4.01 -2.51 -4.39
CA ARG A 69 5.08 -1.70 -4.99
C ARG A 69 5.52 -0.60 -4.03
N LEU A 70 6.78 -0.63 -3.60
CA LEU A 70 7.39 0.35 -2.72
C LEU A 70 6.58 0.59 -1.43
N ILE A 71 6.22 -0.48 -0.73
CA ILE A 71 5.45 -0.42 0.52
C ILE A 71 6.28 -0.86 1.73
N LEU A 72 7.21 -1.79 1.55
CA LEU A 72 7.96 -2.43 2.64
C LEU A 72 9.27 -1.68 2.96
N HIS A 73 9.85 -0.93 2.02
CA HIS A 73 11.18 -0.31 2.16
C HIS A 73 11.39 0.63 3.36
N SER A 74 10.33 1.25 3.88
CA SER A 74 10.42 2.23 4.98
C SER A 74 10.13 1.63 6.36
N ARG A 75 9.90 0.31 6.44
CA ARG A 75 9.39 -0.34 7.65
C ARG A 75 10.30 -1.48 8.10
N PRO A 76 10.53 -1.63 9.42
CA PRO A 76 11.24 -2.79 9.95
C PRO A 76 10.40 -4.07 9.84
N ASP A 77 11.05 -5.22 9.77
CA ASP A 77 10.43 -6.54 9.55
C ASP A 77 9.23 -6.83 10.47
N ALA A 78 9.33 -6.45 11.75
CA ALA A 78 8.26 -6.62 12.73
C ALA A 78 6.93 -5.93 12.33
N LYS A 79 6.99 -4.89 11.49
CA LYS A 79 5.82 -4.21 10.91
C LYS A 79 5.41 -4.79 9.56
N CYS A 80 6.32 -5.42 8.83
CA CYS A 80 6.06 -6.05 7.53
C CYS A 80 5.31 -7.39 7.67
N VAL A 81 5.67 -8.20 8.66
CA VAL A 81 5.06 -9.53 8.89
C VAL A 81 3.54 -9.47 9.01
N PRO A 82 2.92 -8.58 9.81
CA PRO A 82 1.46 -8.49 9.90
C PRO A 82 0.79 -8.09 8.58
N ILE A 83 1.43 -7.21 7.78
CA ILE A 83 0.88 -6.77 6.48
C ILE A 83 0.79 -7.94 5.51
N LEU A 84 1.87 -8.74 5.45
CA LEU A 84 1.91 -9.93 4.61
C LEU A 84 0.94 -11.00 5.11
N ALA A 85 0.80 -11.16 6.44
CA ALA A 85 -0.15 -12.08 7.03
C ALA A 85 -1.60 -11.75 6.62
N TYR A 86 -1.99 -10.47 6.65
CA TYR A 86 -3.32 -10.07 6.18
C TYR A 86 -3.51 -10.42 4.71
N LEU A 87 -2.56 -10.07 3.83
CA LEU A 87 -2.65 -10.41 2.41
C LEU A 87 -2.82 -11.91 2.16
N LEU A 88 -2.15 -12.75 2.95
CA LEU A 88 -2.27 -14.20 2.85
C LEU A 88 -3.69 -14.73 3.14
N GLU A 89 -4.53 -14.00 3.89
CA GLU A 89 -5.94 -14.36 4.10
C GLU A 89 -6.78 -14.27 2.81
N ALA A 90 -6.37 -13.43 1.86
CA ALA A 90 -7.03 -13.28 0.56
C ALA A 90 -6.47 -14.21 -0.52
N VAL A 91 -5.23 -14.68 -0.37
CA VAL A 91 -4.53 -15.50 -1.36
C VAL A 91 -5.13 -16.90 -1.47
N ARG A 92 -5.43 -17.34 -2.70
CA ARG A 92 -5.78 -18.74 -3.00
C ARG A 92 -4.51 -19.55 -3.24
N LYS A 93 -4.18 -20.46 -2.31
CA LYS A 93 -3.02 -21.37 -2.44
C LYS A 93 -3.02 -22.10 -3.78
N GLY A 94 -1.85 -22.20 -4.41
CA GLY A 94 -1.68 -22.86 -5.72
C GLY A 94 -2.12 -22.04 -6.93
N TYR A 95 -2.88 -20.95 -6.76
CA TYR A 95 -3.38 -20.13 -7.86
C TYR A 95 -2.87 -18.69 -7.81
N SER A 96 -3.10 -18.01 -6.69
CA SER A 96 -2.73 -16.62 -6.50
C SER A 96 -1.21 -16.47 -6.40
N ARG A 97 -0.68 -15.35 -6.89
CA ARG A 97 0.74 -14.97 -6.78
C ARG A 97 0.87 -13.63 -6.07
N LEU A 98 1.75 -13.56 -5.07
CA LEU A 98 2.16 -12.28 -4.48
C LEU A 98 3.36 -11.75 -5.27
N LEU A 99 3.26 -10.53 -5.76
CA LEU A 99 4.31 -9.82 -6.50
C LEU A 99 4.81 -8.67 -5.63
N ILE A 100 6.08 -8.69 -5.29
CA ILE A 100 6.74 -7.66 -4.49
C ILE A 100 7.69 -6.89 -5.41
N ASN A 101 7.45 -5.60 -5.57
CA ASN A 101 8.28 -4.70 -6.35
C ASN A 101 8.91 -3.67 -5.39
N GLU A 102 10.10 -4.02 -4.89
CA GLU A 102 10.86 -3.22 -3.94
C GLU A 102 12.25 -2.91 -4.50
N THR A 103 12.85 -1.85 -3.98
CA THR A 103 14.28 -1.60 -4.18
C THR A 103 15.07 -2.63 -3.37
N THR A 104 15.93 -3.38 -4.05
CA THR A 104 16.85 -4.32 -3.41
C THR A 104 18.27 -3.75 -3.56
N PRO A 105 18.73 -2.92 -2.60
CA PRO A 105 20.09 -2.41 -2.66
C PRO A 105 21.08 -3.57 -2.57
N ARG A 106 22.19 -3.45 -3.29
CA ARG A 106 23.30 -4.42 -3.19
C ARG A 106 23.92 -4.33 -1.79
N ASP A 107 24.36 -5.48 -1.27
CA ASP A 107 25.09 -5.55 0.01
C ASP A 107 26.34 -4.66 0.04
N VAL A 108 26.96 -4.45 -1.12
CA VAL A 108 28.13 -3.59 -1.30
C VAL A 108 28.05 -2.81 -2.61
N GLY A 109 28.54 -1.57 -2.60
CA GLY A 109 28.59 -0.71 -3.79
C GLY A 109 27.20 -0.31 -4.34
N ALA A 110 26.19 -0.25 -3.48
CA ALA A 110 24.92 0.37 -3.82
C ALA A 110 25.12 1.90 -3.92
N PRO A 111 24.77 2.54 -5.05
CA PRO A 111 24.79 3.99 -5.13
C PRO A 111 23.71 4.58 -4.24
N TRP A 112 24.00 5.72 -3.62
CA TRP A 112 22.98 6.53 -2.95
C TRP A 112 22.04 7.08 -4.03
N LEU A 113 20.77 6.66 -4.00
CA LEU A 113 19.68 7.15 -4.86
C LEU A 113 19.06 8.43 -4.31
#